data_AF-A0A257JBZ8-F1
#
_entry.id   AF-A0A257JBZ8-F1
#
_cell.length_a   1.000
_cell.length_b   1.000
_cell.length_c   1.000
_cell.angle_alpha   90.00
_cell.angle_beta   90.00
_cell.angle_gamma   90.00
#
_symmetry.space_group_name_H-M   'P 1'
#
loop_
_entity.id
_entity.type
_entity.pdbx_description
1 polymer ?
#
loop_
_entity_poly.entity_id
_entity_poly.type
_entity_poly.pdbx_seq_one_letter_code
_entity_poly.pdbx_strand_id
1 'polypeptide(L)' 'RGVAVALIDRKGECKGAVGTTLPMAPSTREQLIERFVPLLQECALSLRPLL' A
#
# COMPACT_ATOMS: atom_id res chain seq x y z
N ARG A 1 9.66 -10.09 2.84
CA ARG A 1 8.25 -10.11 2.33
C ARG A 1 7.82 -8.66 2.12
N GLY A 2 6.84 -8.36 1.27
CA GLY A 2 6.41 -6.97 1.04
C GLY A 2 4.89 -6.86 0.91
N VAL A 3 4.38 -5.65 1.15
CA VAL A 3 2.96 -5.30 0.98
C VAL A 3 2.92 -4.05 0.11
N ALA A 4 2.01 -4.03 -0.86
CA ALA A 4 1.79 -2.89 -1.74
C ALA A 4 0.29 -2.69 -2.00
N VAL A 5 -0.09 -1.44 -2.28
CA VAL A 5 -1.44 -1.06 -2.70
C VAL A 5 -1.36 -0.27 -4.01
N ALA A 6 -2.42 -0.34 -4.81
CA ALA A 6 -2.49 0.40 -6.07
C ALA A 6 -2.68 1.90 -5.84
N LEU A 7 -2.04 2.69 -6.69
CA LEU A 7 -2.25 4.14 -6.80
C LEU A 7 -3.24 4.39 -7.92
N ILE A 8 -4.43 4.86 -7.56
CA ILE A 8 -5.56 5.05 -8.49
C ILE A 8 -5.84 6.55 -8.61
N ASP A 9 -5.89 7.05 -9.84
CA ASP A 9 -6.18 8.46 -10.11
C ASP A 9 -7.67 8.80 -9.91
N ARG A 10 -8.07 10.02 -10.28
CA ARG A 10 -9.49 10.44 -10.21
C ARG A 10 -10.38 9.78 -11.26
N LYS A 11 -9.80 9.28 -12.35
CA LYS A 11 -10.49 8.58 -13.45
C LYS A 11 -10.65 7.09 -13.18
N GLY A 12 -10.08 6.59 -12.09
CA GLY A 12 -10.09 5.16 -11.76
C GLY A 12 -8.96 4.37 -12.42
N GLU A 13 -8.00 5.04 -13.04
CA GLU A 13 -6.86 4.39 -13.69
C GLU A 13 -5.75 4.10 -12.69
N CYS A 14 -5.20 2.88 -12.76
CA CYS A 14 -4.02 2.50 -11.98
C CYS A 14 -2.78 3.17 -12.59
N LYS A 15 -2.16 4.08 -11.83
CA LYS A 15 -0.94 4.79 -12.23
C LYS A 15 0.33 4.18 -11.66
N GLY A 16 0.21 3.26 -10.70
CA GLY A 16 1.33 2.58 -10.09
C GLY A 16 0.96 1.87 -8.79
N ALA A 17 1.96 1.60 -7.96
CA ALA A 17 1.77 1.02 -6.64
C ALA A 17 2.71 1.67 -5.63
N VAL A 18 2.24 1.79 -4.39
CA VAL A 18 3.08 2.17 -3.24
C VAL A 18 3.15 0.97 -2.31
N GLY A 19 4.36 0.65 -1.86
CA GLY A 19 4.57 -0.52 -1.01
C GLY A 19 5.81 -0.40 -0.16
N THR A 20 5.92 -1.34 0.76
CA THR A 20 7.06 -1.45 1.67
C THR A 20 7.62 -2.86 1.66
N THR A 21 8.94 -2.94 1.83
CA THR A 21 9.68 -4.18 2.02
C THR A 21 9.93 -4.40 3.49
N LEU A 22 9.63 -5.60 3.96
CA LEU A 22 9.75 -5.97 5.37
C LEU A 22 10.85 -7.01 5.56
N PRO A 23 11.64 -6.89 6.64
CA PRO A 23 12.59 -7.92 7.03
C PRO A 23 11.86 -9.24 7.31
N MET A 24 12.60 -10.34 7.23
CA MET A 24 12.06 -11.68 7.47
C MET A 24 11.88 -11.90 8.98
N ALA A 25 10.90 -11.21 9.56
CA ALA A 25 10.47 -11.32 10.95
C ALA A 25 9.40 -12.43 11.10
N PRO A 26 9.17 -12.96 12.32
CA PRO A 26 8.19 -14.03 12.57
C PRO A 26 6.71 -13.58 12.42
N SER A 27 6.44 -12.41 11.86
CA SER A 27 5.08 -11.92 11.64
C SER A 27 4.34 -12.75 10.60
N THR A 28 3.09 -13.09 10.91
CA THR A 28 2.21 -13.78 9.95
C THR A 28 1.80 -12.85 8.83
N ARG A 29 1.35 -13.40 7.70
CA ARG A 29 0.88 -12.60 6.57
C ARG A 29 -0.29 -11.70 6.97
N GLU A 30 -1.18 -12.21 7.79
CA GLU A 30 -2.40 -11.57 8.26
C GLU A 30 -2.06 -10.35 9.13
N GLN A 31 -1.12 -10.52 10.07
CA GLN A 31 -0.61 -9.42 10.89
C GLN A 31 0.04 -8.30 10.05
N LEU A 32 0.73 -8.67 8.97
CA LEU A 32 1.30 -7.69 8.05
C LEU A 32 0.22 -6.95 7.26
N ILE A 33 -0.83 -7.64 6.82
CA ILE A 33 -1.96 -7.04 6.11
C ILE A 33 -2.70 -6.06 7.02
N GLU A 34 -3.11 -6.51 8.20
CA GLU A 34 -3.86 -5.71 9.19
C GLU A 34 -3.12 -4.44 9.58
N ARG A 35 -1.79 -4.51 9.70
CA ARG A 35 -0.97 -3.38 10.09
C ARG A 35 -0.65 -2.42 8.93
N PHE A 36 -0.23 -2.94 7.79
CA PHE A 36 0.37 -2.12 6.73
C PHE A 36 -0.61 -1.68 5.64
N VAL A 37 -1.62 -2.49 5.32
CA VAL A 37 -2.57 -2.14 4.24
C VAL A 37 -3.32 -0.84 4.54
N PRO A 38 -3.87 -0.60 5.74
CA PRO A 38 -4.56 0.66 6.04
C PRO A 38 -3.66 1.89 5.88
N LEU A 39 -2.41 1.81 6.39
CA LEU A 39 -1.45 2.90 6.28
C LEU A 39 -1.06 3.19 4.83
N LEU A 40 -0.84 2.14 4.03
CA LEU A 40 -0.53 2.30 2.61
C LEU A 40 -1.73 2.86 1.82
N GLN A 41 -2.97 2.49 2.20
CA GLN A 41 -4.18 3.07 1.61
C GLN A 41 -4.32 4.57 1.92
N GLU A 42 -4.02 4.98 3.15
CA GLU A 42 -3.97 6.40 3.52
C GLU A 42 -2.92 7.14 2.69
N CYS A 43 -1.71 6.59 2.55
CA CYS A 43 -0.69 7.16 1.67
C CYS A 43 -1.16 7.26 0.22
N ALA A 44 -1.82 6.22 -0.31
CA ALA A 44 -2.37 6.23 -1.67
C ALA A 44 -3.43 7.33 -1.86
N LEU A 45 -4.28 7.56 -0.86
CA LEU A 45 -5.27 8.64 -0.86
C LEU A 45 -4.60 10.02 -0.83
N SER A 46 -3.56 10.20 0.00
CA SER A 46 -2.80 11.46 0.04
C SER A 46 -2.05 11.76 -1.25
N LEU A 47 -1.64 10.72 -2.00
CA LEU A 47 -0.98 10.87 -3.29
C LEU A 47 -1.96 11.15 -4.43
N ARG A 48 -3.25 10.82 -4.30
CA ARG A 48 -4.27 10.96 -5.35
C ARG A 48 -4.37 12.34 -6.01
N PRO A 49 -4.15 13.48 -5.34
CA PRO A 49 -4.14 14.79 -6.00
C PRO A 49 -2.94 15.02 -6.94
N LEU A 50 -1.90 14.19 -6.84
CA LEU A 50 -0.65 14.28 -7.62
C LEU A 50 -0.60 13.28 -8.78
N LEU A 51 -1.62 12.42 -8.91
CA LEU A 51 -1.77 11.37 -9.93
C LEU A 51 -2.78 11.78 -11.01
#